data_AF-A0A9X1KQ94-F1
#
_entry.id   AF-A0A9X1KQ94-F1
#
_cell.length_a   1.000
_cell.length_b   1.000
_cell.length_c   1.000
_cell.angle_alpha   90.00
_cell.angle_beta   90.00
_cell.angle_gamma   90.00
#
_symmetry.space_group_name_H-M   'P 1'
#
loop_
_entity.id
_entity.type
_entity.pdbx_description
1 polymer ?
#
loop_
_entity_poly.entity_id
_entity_poly.type
_entity_poly.pdbx_seq_one_letter_code
_entity_poly.pdbx_strand_id
1 'polypeptide(L)'
;MTTKEFLEFLKEKNHLIINHKDHYSEAQTGKVFAIDGNAVKFYWTSDDDKTEARGLVTYDMQQFAQLVNPFLIVDRSCSFSDKYYSTLQSKIKKNWHEVINTLHSSPHKRLKVDDCVDLLVTSIGVTKLEASGILKSHLAVGTFKYDEFKSSEFIILGRNTIELENKKRYLSSISSEIRSQSERINYIISHGQTVGNYREQLFISVLRKYVPKKFHVATGFIEGSNKQIDIIIYDQHNYIPVFREDDLVVVKKESVAAVIEVKTTLTSATIADSLKGIEKICEGPMNSIPFFKGIFAFNTKMNNKSAANTIASFYKKNGIHAIYDHLDVVCVPNKICGFIDYNNLENDEYSCPSLYIIEDAKGISIGESFFFQRLFAFLEVENSAKKINGFYFSVLRETASLSLHQILTHNDWTPFHSFISEIRGTADFEPDMEIIKNDVKKRIKDVRNWMMGEMKRELLIEKYNND
;
A
#
# COMPACT_ATOMS: atom_id res chain seq x y z
N MET A 1 -30.41 -19.27 -19.57
CA MET A 1 -30.68 -20.00 -18.32
C MET A 1 -32.15 -19.83 -17.97
N THR A 2 -32.79 -20.89 -17.49
CA THR A 2 -34.12 -20.80 -16.88
C THR A 2 -34.04 -20.03 -15.55
N THR A 3 -35.17 -19.53 -15.02
CA THR A 3 -35.21 -18.88 -13.71
C THR A 3 -34.65 -19.79 -12.61
N LYS A 4 -34.99 -21.08 -12.66
CA LYS A 4 -34.51 -22.07 -11.69
C LYS A 4 -32.99 -22.25 -11.76
N GLU A 5 -32.44 -22.45 -12.97
CA GLU A 5 -30.98 -22.55 -13.18
C GLU A 5 -30.25 -21.30 -12.68
N PHE A 6 -30.81 -20.11 -12.90
CA PHE A 6 -30.22 -18.85 -12.42
C PHE A 6 -30.21 -18.77 -10.90
N LEU A 7 -31.31 -19.12 -10.24
CA LEU A 7 -31.39 -19.12 -8.79
C LEU A 7 -30.47 -20.16 -8.14
N GLU A 8 -30.37 -21.33 -8.74
CA GLU A 8 -29.42 -22.37 -8.32
C GLU A 8 -27.97 -21.89 -8.44
N PHE A 9 -27.62 -21.24 -9.57
CA PHE A 9 -26.32 -20.58 -9.75
C PHE A 9 -26.04 -19.53 -8.66
N LEU A 10 -27.01 -18.66 -8.37
CA LEU A 10 -26.86 -17.65 -7.31
C LEU A 10 -26.61 -18.30 -5.94
N LYS A 11 -27.37 -19.35 -5.61
CA LYS A 11 -27.28 -20.05 -4.33
C LYS A 11 -25.95 -20.77 -4.18
N GLU A 12 -25.52 -21.52 -5.20
CA GLU A 12 -24.30 -22.35 -5.16
C GLU A 12 -23.05 -21.51 -4.91
N LYS A 13 -22.97 -20.33 -5.54
CA LYS A 13 -21.83 -19.42 -5.43
C LYS A 13 -22.03 -18.29 -4.44
N ASN A 14 -23.13 -18.31 -3.68
CA ASN A 14 -23.46 -17.29 -2.69
C ASN A 14 -23.45 -15.86 -3.28
N HIS A 15 -23.95 -15.72 -4.50
CA HIS A 15 -24.01 -14.44 -5.19
C HIS A 15 -25.15 -13.56 -4.68
N LEU A 16 -24.93 -12.25 -4.76
CA LEU A 16 -25.90 -11.21 -4.41
C LEU A 16 -26.47 -10.58 -5.67
N ILE A 17 -27.73 -10.15 -5.60
CA ILE A 17 -28.39 -9.38 -6.66
C ILE A 17 -28.94 -8.04 -6.12
N ILE A 18 -29.23 -7.11 -7.03
CA ILE A 18 -30.22 -6.05 -6.78
C ILE A 18 -31.46 -6.28 -7.64
N ASN A 19 -32.56 -5.63 -7.31
CA ASN A 19 -33.74 -5.58 -8.17
C ASN A 19 -33.77 -4.26 -8.98
N HIS A 20 -33.68 -4.35 -10.30
CA HIS A 20 -33.79 -3.17 -11.16
C HIS A 20 -35.15 -2.47 -11.07
N LYS A 21 -36.20 -3.15 -10.59
CA LYS A 21 -37.52 -2.53 -10.41
C LYS A 21 -37.63 -1.65 -9.17
N ASP A 22 -36.73 -1.80 -8.20
CA ASP A 22 -36.76 -0.98 -6.98
C ASP A 22 -36.44 0.48 -7.30
N HIS A 23 -37.01 1.42 -6.56
CA HIS A 23 -36.56 2.81 -6.61
C HIS A 23 -35.13 2.94 -6.05
N TYR A 24 -34.38 3.99 -6.40
CA TYR A 24 -33.02 4.18 -5.86
C TYR A 24 -33.01 4.34 -4.33
N SER A 25 -34.04 4.97 -3.75
CA SER A 25 -34.24 5.07 -2.30
C SER A 25 -34.53 3.74 -1.60
N GLU A 26 -34.91 2.71 -2.36
CA GLU A 26 -35.29 1.39 -1.87
C GLU A 26 -34.26 0.32 -2.22
N ALA A 27 -33.06 0.72 -2.66
CA ALA A 27 -32.04 -0.20 -3.13
C ALA A 27 -31.62 -1.18 -2.03
N GLN A 28 -31.72 -2.47 -2.34
CA GLN A 28 -31.41 -3.57 -1.44
C GLN A 28 -30.56 -4.63 -2.14
N THR A 29 -29.71 -5.29 -1.36
CA THR A 29 -29.04 -6.53 -1.77
C THR A 29 -29.95 -7.72 -1.45
N GLY A 30 -30.11 -8.61 -2.42
CA GLY A 30 -30.88 -9.85 -2.28
C GLY A 30 -29.96 -11.07 -2.36
N LYS A 31 -30.14 -12.01 -1.43
CA LYS A 31 -29.44 -13.30 -1.43
C LYS A 31 -30.44 -14.45 -1.41
N VAL A 32 -30.20 -15.49 -2.20
CA VAL A 32 -30.98 -16.73 -2.10
C VAL A 32 -30.70 -17.39 -0.75
N PHE A 33 -31.74 -17.54 0.07
CA PHE A 33 -31.70 -18.23 1.35
C PHE A 33 -32.02 -19.72 1.17
N ALA A 34 -33.10 -20.03 0.45
CA ALA A 34 -33.52 -21.41 0.17
C ALA A 34 -34.27 -21.50 -1.16
N ILE A 35 -34.26 -22.70 -1.76
CA ILE A 35 -35.03 -23.04 -2.97
C ILE A 35 -35.71 -24.37 -2.64
N ASP A 36 -37.04 -24.37 -2.59
CA ASP A 36 -37.87 -25.50 -2.18
C ASP A 36 -38.92 -25.75 -3.29
N GLY A 37 -38.62 -26.65 -4.22
CA GLY A 37 -39.50 -26.94 -5.36
C GLY A 37 -39.68 -25.73 -6.28
N ASN A 38 -40.87 -25.14 -6.27
CA ASN A 38 -41.23 -23.93 -7.05
C ASN A 38 -41.20 -22.63 -6.22
N ALA A 39 -40.80 -22.71 -4.94
CA ALA A 39 -40.66 -21.54 -4.08
C ALA A 39 -39.18 -21.18 -3.90
N VAL A 40 -38.88 -19.89 -3.86
CA VAL A 40 -37.57 -19.34 -3.53
C VAL A 40 -37.68 -18.33 -2.39
N LYS A 41 -36.85 -18.49 -1.37
CA LYS A 41 -36.73 -17.57 -0.25
C LYS A 41 -35.52 -16.68 -0.49
N PHE A 42 -35.73 -15.37 -0.54
CA PHE A 42 -34.67 -14.37 -0.59
C PHE A 42 -34.57 -13.64 0.73
N TYR A 43 -33.35 -13.34 1.13
CA TYR A 43 -33.07 -12.41 2.21
C TYR A 43 -32.61 -11.09 1.61
N TRP A 44 -33.40 -10.04 1.83
CA TRP A 44 -33.16 -8.69 1.33
C TRP A 44 -32.67 -7.76 2.44
N THR A 45 -31.53 -7.13 2.23
CA THR A 45 -30.85 -6.27 3.21
C THR A 45 -30.32 -5.00 2.59
N SER A 46 -30.26 -3.93 3.40
CA SER A 46 -29.59 -2.68 3.08
C SER A 46 -28.77 -2.23 4.30
N ASP A 47 -27.57 -1.73 4.05
CA ASP A 47 -26.77 -1.00 5.05
C ASP A 47 -27.11 0.51 5.03
N ASP A 48 -28.11 0.92 4.24
CA ASP A 48 -28.66 2.26 4.33
C ASP A 48 -29.67 2.36 5.48
N ASP A 49 -29.29 3.06 6.55
CA ASP A 49 -30.14 3.33 7.72
C ASP A 49 -31.52 3.94 7.38
N LYS A 50 -31.66 4.58 6.21
CA LYS A 50 -32.96 5.13 5.75
C LYS A 50 -33.82 4.11 5.00
N THR A 51 -33.25 3.01 4.54
CA THR A 51 -33.94 1.99 3.73
C THR A 51 -34.32 0.81 4.61
N GLU A 52 -35.60 0.65 4.92
CA GLU A 52 -36.09 -0.49 5.70
C GLU A 52 -35.88 -1.81 4.94
N ALA A 53 -35.15 -2.75 5.54
CA ALA A 53 -34.87 -4.05 4.94
C ALA A 53 -36.15 -4.90 4.87
N ARG A 54 -36.48 -5.44 3.68
CA ARG A 54 -37.63 -6.37 3.52
C ARG A 54 -37.42 -7.70 4.26
N GLY A 55 -36.18 -8.03 4.63
CA GLY A 55 -35.87 -9.26 5.34
C GLY A 55 -36.12 -10.51 4.50
N LEU A 56 -36.66 -11.57 5.11
CA LEU A 56 -36.91 -12.82 4.42
C LEU A 56 -38.24 -12.75 3.65
N VAL A 57 -38.17 -12.83 2.32
CA VAL A 57 -39.33 -12.83 1.42
C VAL A 57 -39.38 -14.14 0.65
N THR A 58 -40.57 -14.73 0.55
CA THR A 58 -40.80 -15.94 -0.26
C THR A 58 -41.53 -15.59 -1.55
N TYR A 59 -41.02 -16.05 -2.67
CA TYR A 59 -41.63 -15.92 -3.99
C TYR A 59 -41.91 -17.31 -4.57
N ASP A 60 -42.99 -17.47 -5.33
CA ASP A 60 -42.99 -18.53 -6.35
C ASP A 60 -42.12 -18.12 -7.56
N MET A 61 -41.66 -19.08 -8.37
CA MET A 61 -40.75 -18.81 -9.50
C MET A 61 -41.32 -17.84 -10.55
N GLN A 62 -42.64 -17.86 -10.78
CA GLN A 62 -43.29 -16.94 -11.73
C GLN A 62 -43.40 -15.55 -11.11
N GLN A 63 -43.80 -15.45 -9.84
CA GLN A 63 -43.77 -14.20 -9.07
C GLN A 63 -42.37 -13.58 -9.06
N PHE A 64 -41.32 -14.38 -8.83
CA PHE A 64 -39.95 -13.88 -8.88
C PHE A 64 -39.61 -13.28 -10.25
N ALA A 65 -39.89 -14.01 -11.34
CA ALA A 65 -39.64 -13.53 -12.70
C ALA A 65 -40.46 -12.27 -13.06
N GLN A 66 -41.62 -12.08 -12.43
CA GLN A 66 -42.47 -10.91 -12.64
C GLN A 66 -42.08 -9.72 -11.75
N LEU A 67 -41.67 -9.94 -10.50
CA LEU A 67 -41.45 -8.88 -9.52
C LEU A 67 -39.98 -8.47 -9.39
N VAL A 68 -39.06 -9.35 -9.75
CA VAL A 68 -37.62 -9.12 -9.63
C VAL A 68 -37.00 -9.10 -11.03
N ASN A 69 -36.38 -7.98 -11.37
CA ASN A 69 -35.48 -7.89 -12.51
C ASN A 69 -34.04 -7.90 -11.98
N PRO A 70 -33.40 -9.08 -11.87
CA PRO A 70 -32.17 -9.24 -11.11
C PRO A 70 -30.96 -8.64 -11.85
N PHE A 71 -30.13 -7.91 -11.11
CA PHE A 71 -28.78 -7.56 -11.53
C PHE A 71 -27.76 -8.21 -10.60
N LEU A 72 -26.85 -8.99 -11.16
CA LEU A 72 -25.82 -9.68 -10.41
C LEU A 72 -24.74 -8.70 -9.92
N ILE A 73 -24.48 -8.68 -8.61
CA ILE A 73 -23.40 -7.87 -8.04
C ILE A 73 -22.07 -8.59 -8.30
N VAL A 74 -21.28 -8.05 -9.23
CA VAL A 74 -20.04 -8.69 -9.68
C VAL A 74 -18.77 -8.15 -9.02
N ASP A 75 -18.81 -7.04 -8.28
CA ASP A 75 -17.63 -6.30 -7.86
C ASP A 75 -17.08 -6.66 -6.46
N ARG A 76 -17.72 -7.58 -5.72
CA ARG A 76 -17.48 -7.71 -4.27
C ARG A 76 -16.63 -8.89 -3.77
N SER A 77 -16.65 -10.09 -4.37
CA SER A 77 -15.86 -11.19 -3.77
C SER A 77 -15.65 -12.47 -4.58
N CYS A 78 -16.20 -12.60 -5.78
CA CYS A 78 -16.03 -13.83 -6.57
C CYS A 78 -15.38 -13.55 -7.92
N SER A 79 -14.43 -14.38 -8.34
CA SER A 79 -14.07 -14.49 -9.75
C SER A 79 -15.21 -15.18 -10.49
N PHE A 80 -15.53 -14.67 -11.68
CA PHE A 80 -16.56 -15.26 -12.53
C PHE A 80 -15.88 -16.03 -13.66
N SER A 81 -16.26 -17.29 -13.86
CA SER A 81 -15.86 -18.06 -15.05
C SER A 81 -16.58 -17.57 -16.30
N ASP A 82 -17.80 -17.05 -16.14
CA ASP A 82 -18.56 -16.43 -17.21
C ASP A 82 -17.84 -15.19 -17.76
N LYS A 83 -17.73 -15.12 -19.09
CA LYS A 83 -16.97 -14.07 -19.79
C LYS A 83 -17.61 -12.69 -19.64
N TYR A 84 -18.94 -12.61 -19.61
CA TYR A 84 -19.63 -11.34 -19.49
C TYR A 84 -19.44 -10.74 -18.09
N TYR A 85 -19.71 -11.52 -17.04
CA TYR A 85 -19.58 -11.03 -15.66
C TYR A 85 -18.12 -10.73 -15.27
N SER A 86 -17.16 -11.55 -15.71
CA SER A 86 -15.73 -11.27 -15.50
C SER A 86 -15.28 -9.99 -16.20
N THR A 87 -15.77 -9.74 -17.42
CA THR A 87 -15.49 -8.50 -18.15
C THR A 87 -16.09 -7.29 -17.44
N LEU A 88 -17.35 -7.38 -17.00
CA LEU A 88 -18.03 -6.31 -16.25
C LEU A 88 -17.30 -6.01 -14.93
N GLN A 89 -16.95 -7.04 -14.16
CA GLN A 89 -16.17 -6.91 -12.93
C GLN A 89 -14.83 -6.20 -13.18
N SER A 90 -14.11 -6.60 -14.23
CA SER A 90 -12.82 -5.99 -14.59
C SER A 90 -12.96 -4.51 -14.94
N LYS A 91 -13.97 -4.15 -15.75
CA LYS A 91 -14.27 -2.75 -16.08
C LYS A 91 -14.55 -1.93 -14.82
N ILE A 92 -15.41 -2.42 -13.92
CA ILE A 92 -15.74 -1.74 -12.66
C ILE A 92 -14.47 -1.54 -11.83
N LYS A 93 -13.72 -2.61 -11.53
CA LYS A 93 -12.51 -2.55 -10.70
C LYS A 93 -11.47 -1.56 -11.24
N LYS A 94 -11.30 -1.51 -12.56
CA LYS A 94 -10.35 -0.62 -13.23
C LYS A 94 -10.78 0.85 -13.12
N ASN A 95 -12.04 1.17 -13.40
CA ASN A 95 -12.48 2.54 -13.62
C ASN A 95 -13.27 3.15 -12.45
N TRP A 96 -13.56 2.39 -11.39
CA TRP A 96 -14.35 2.86 -10.23
C TRP A 96 -13.82 4.15 -9.59
N HIS A 97 -12.49 4.32 -9.61
CA HIS A 97 -11.85 5.51 -9.06
C HIS A 97 -12.29 6.80 -9.77
N GLU A 98 -12.58 6.78 -11.07
CA GLU A 98 -13.06 7.95 -11.80
C GLU A 98 -14.42 8.42 -11.28
N VAL A 99 -15.31 7.47 -10.99
CA VAL A 99 -16.65 7.74 -10.45
C VAL A 99 -16.54 8.37 -9.08
N ILE A 100 -15.76 7.74 -8.18
CA ILE A 100 -15.53 8.23 -6.82
C ILE A 100 -14.86 9.60 -6.85
N ASN A 101 -13.84 9.81 -7.68
CA ASN A 101 -13.13 11.08 -7.77
C ASN A 101 -14.04 12.20 -8.30
N THR A 102 -14.90 11.90 -9.27
CA THR A 102 -15.86 12.86 -9.82
C THR A 102 -16.92 13.24 -8.80
N LEU A 103 -17.57 12.26 -8.15
CA LEU A 103 -18.56 12.52 -7.11
C LEU A 103 -17.94 13.22 -5.90
N HIS A 104 -16.71 12.84 -5.52
CA HIS A 104 -16.00 13.51 -4.44
C HIS A 104 -15.67 14.95 -4.83
N SER A 105 -15.30 15.24 -6.06
CA SER A 105 -14.94 16.62 -6.45
C SER A 105 -16.16 17.51 -6.71
N SER A 106 -17.37 16.95 -6.78
CA SER A 106 -18.58 17.71 -7.06
C SER A 106 -19.04 18.56 -5.86
N PRO A 107 -19.80 19.64 -6.11
CA PRO A 107 -20.41 20.42 -5.05
C PRO A 107 -21.28 19.53 -4.14
N HIS A 108 -21.10 19.66 -2.82
CA HIS A 108 -21.79 18.85 -1.81
C HIS A 108 -21.60 17.33 -1.95
N LYS A 109 -20.59 16.86 -2.70
CA LYS A 109 -20.30 15.44 -2.91
C LYS A 109 -21.47 14.66 -3.51
N ARG A 110 -22.25 15.32 -4.37
CA ARG A 110 -23.47 14.77 -5.00
C ARG A 110 -23.54 15.01 -6.50
N LEU A 111 -24.25 14.15 -7.21
CA LEU A 111 -24.69 14.34 -8.59
C LEU A 111 -26.18 14.02 -8.69
N LYS A 112 -26.88 14.52 -9.72
CA LYS A 112 -28.23 14.00 -10.01
C LYS A 112 -28.14 12.52 -10.38
N VAL A 113 -29.22 11.79 -10.16
CA VAL A 113 -29.29 10.35 -10.50
C VAL A 113 -28.90 10.11 -11.96
N ASP A 114 -29.50 10.84 -12.90
CA ASP A 114 -29.21 10.69 -14.34
C ASP A 114 -27.75 11.02 -14.68
N ASP A 115 -27.21 12.10 -14.11
CA ASP A 115 -25.80 12.49 -14.30
C ASP A 115 -24.84 11.41 -13.75
N CYS A 116 -25.20 10.77 -12.64
CA CYS A 116 -24.43 9.68 -12.05
C CYS A 116 -24.49 8.40 -12.89
N VAL A 117 -25.65 8.10 -13.50
CA VAL A 117 -25.81 6.99 -14.44
C VAL A 117 -24.97 7.24 -15.69
N ASP A 118 -25.04 8.45 -16.27
CA ASP A 118 -24.26 8.81 -17.46
C ASP A 118 -22.74 8.79 -17.16
N LEU A 119 -22.32 9.23 -15.97
CA LEU A 119 -20.94 9.09 -15.50
C LEU A 119 -20.49 7.63 -15.47
N LEU A 120 -21.29 6.71 -14.91
CA LEU A 120 -20.99 5.28 -14.89
C LEU A 120 -20.87 4.71 -16.30
N VAL A 121 -21.78 5.08 -17.20
CA VAL A 121 -21.77 4.67 -18.61
C VAL A 121 -20.46 5.11 -19.28
N THR A 122 -20.07 6.37 -19.11
CA THR A 122 -18.87 6.91 -19.76
C THR A 122 -17.56 6.41 -19.13
N SER A 123 -17.41 6.49 -17.80
CA SER A 123 -16.17 6.11 -17.12
C SER A 123 -15.95 4.59 -17.10
N ILE A 124 -16.99 3.79 -16.86
CA ILE A 124 -16.83 2.33 -16.76
C ILE A 124 -16.98 1.66 -18.13
N GLY A 125 -17.74 2.27 -19.06
CA GLY A 125 -18.03 1.67 -20.37
C GLY A 125 -19.08 0.57 -20.25
N VAL A 126 -20.19 0.87 -19.58
CA VAL A 126 -21.34 -0.01 -19.32
C VAL A 126 -22.61 0.58 -19.91
N THR A 127 -23.65 -0.23 -20.08
CA THR A 127 -24.99 0.20 -20.48
C THR A 127 -25.69 0.98 -19.37
N LYS A 128 -26.74 1.75 -19.70
CA LYS A 128 -27.57 2.45 -18.69
C LYS A 128 -28.20 1.50 -17.68
N LEU A 129 -28.62 0.31 -18.13
CA LEU A 129 -29.21 -0.69 -17.24
C LEU A 129 -28.16 -1.21 -16.24
N GLU A 130 -26.98 -1.60 -16.72
CA GLU A 130 -25.86 -2.01 -15.85
C GLU A 130 -25.45 -0.90 -14.89
N ALA A 131 -25.35 0.35 -15.36
CA ALA A 131 -25.05 1.51 -14.52
C ALA A 131 -26.08 1.69 -13.38
N SER A 132 -27.39 1.57 -13.69
CA SER A 132 -28.44 1.61 -12.67
C SER A 132 -28.27 0.49 -11.62
N GLY A 133 -27.89 -0.72 -12.07
CA GLY A 133 -27.65 -1.85 -11.17
C GLY A 133 -26.41 -1.68 -10.28
N ILE A 134 -25.31 -1.17 -10.84
CA ILE A 134 -24.10 -0.81 -10.10
C ILE A 134 -24.44 0.25 -9.05
N LEU A 135 -25.16 1.30 -9.45
CA LEU A 135 -25.56 2.39 -8.56
C LEU A 135 -26.38 1.89 -7.36
N LYS A 136 -27.40 1.06 -7.61
CA LYS A 136 -28.23 0.43 -6.58
C LYS A 136 -27.42 -0.49 -5.67
N SER A 137 -26.49 -1.26 -6.23
CA SER A 137 -25.56 -2.08 -5.45
C SER A 137 -24.83 -1.22 -4.42
N HIS A 138 -24.24 -0.10 -4.83
CA HIS A 138 -23.48 0.80 -3.94
C HIS A 138 -24.34 1.62 -2.97
N LEU A 139 -25.61 1.89 -3.31
CA LEU A 139 -26.59 2.44 -2.37
C LEU A 139 -26.92 1.44 -1.26
N ALA A 140 -27.18 0.19 -1.63
CA ALA A 140 -27.58 -0.87 -0.69
C ALA A 140 -26.49 -1.23 0.34
N VAL A 141 -25.23 -0.79 0.16
CA VAL A 141 -24.15 -0.95 1.16
C VAL A 141 -23.61 0.36 1.69
N GLY A 142 -24.32 1.46 1.45
CA GLY A 142 -23.97 2.77 2.00
C GLY A 142 -22.69 3.38 1.45
N THR A 143 -22.11 2.86 0.35
CA THR A 143 -21.05 3.57 -0.40
C THR A 143 -21.61 4.86 -0.96
N PHE A 144 -22.85 4.80 -1.45
CA PHE A 144 -23.64 5.96 -1.81
C PHE A 144 -24.86 6.08 -0.90
N LYS A 145 -25.46 7.27 -0.91
CA LYS A 145 -26.76 7.56 -0.29
C LYS A 145 -27.66 8.25 -1.30
N TYR A 146 -28.94 7.90 -1.27
CA TYR A 146 -29.97 8.59 -2.02
C TYR A 146 -30.43 9.84 -1.25
N ASP A 147 -30.68 10.92 -1.98
CA ASP A 147 -31.27 12.14 -1.42
C ASP A 147 -32.23 12.78 -2.43
N GLU A 148 -33.28 13.41 -1.93
CA GLU A 148 -34.24 14.13 -2.75
C GLU A 148 -34.36 15.57 -2.25
N PHE A 149 -34.16 16.53 -3.16
CA PHE A 149 -34.23 17.95 -2.84
C PHE A 149 -34.95 18.72 -3.93
N LYS A 150 -36.02 19.44 -3.57
CA LYS A 150 -36.85 20.23 -4.49
C LYS A 150 -37.26 19.44 -5.75
N SER A 151 -37.74 18.20 -5.55
CA SER A 151 -38.17 17.29 -6.62
C SER A 151 -37.07 16.87 -7.61
N SER A 152 -35.80 17.03 -7.22
CA SER A 152 -34.66 16.47 -7.94
C SER A 152 -34.02 15.38 -7.09
N GLU A 153 -33.69 14.27 -7.73
CA GLU A 153 -33.07 13.11 -7.11
C GLU A 153 -31.55 13.15 -7.24
N PHE A 154 -30.85 12.82 -6.17
CA PHE A 154 -29.40 12.88 -6.10
C PHE A 154 -28.80 11.59 -5.53
N ILE A 155 -27.58 11.33 -5.99
CA ILE A 155 -26.67 10.35 -5.43
C ILE A 155 -25.55 11.10 -4.71
N ILE A 156 -25.35 10.80 -3.43
CA ILE A 156 -24.35 11.40 -2.56
C ILE A 156 -23.34 10.32 -2.14
N LEU A 157 -22.07 10.68 -1.93
CA LEU A 157 -21.13 9.78 -1.27
C LEU A 157 -21.59 9.50 0.17
N GLY A 158 -21.54 8.24 0.58
CA GLY A 158 -21.77 7.85 1.97
C GLY A 158 -20.70 8.42 2.89
N ARG A 159 -21.05 8.66 4.16
CA ARG A 159 -20.16 9.30 5.15
C ARG A 159 -18.82 8.58 5.30
N ASN A 160 -18.85 7.25 5.49
CA ASN A 160 -17.64 6.45 5.64
C ASN A 160 -16.75 6.53 4.38
N THR A 161 -17.36 6.55 3.20
CA THR A 161 -16.66 6.74 1.92
C THR A 161 -16.04 8.13 1.83
N ILE A 162 -16.74 9.18 2.24
CA ILE A 162 -16.18 10.55 2.29
C ILE A 162 -14.98 10.61 3.24
N GLU A 163 -15.10 10.05 4.44
CA GLU A 163 -14.01 10.04 5.44
C GLU A 163 -12.78 9.29 4.91
N LEU A 164 -12.99 8.13 4.28
CA LEU A 164 -11.93 7.35 3.64
C LEU A 164 -11.24 8.12 2.51
N GLU A 165 -12.03 8.71 1.61
CA GLU A 165 -11.52 9.46 0.45
C GLU A 165 -10.85 10.78 0.84
N ASN A 166 -11.30 11.42 1.92
CA ASN A 166 -10.64 12.56 2.54
C ASN A 166 -9.29 12.15 3.14
N LYS A 167 -9.23 11.00 3.84
CA LYS A 167 -7.97 10.47 4.37
C LYS A 167 -6.97 10.22 3.25
N LYS A 168 -7.36 9.56 2.15
CA LYS A 168 -6.48 9.34 0.99
C LYS A 168 -5.91 10.65 0.43
N ARG A 169 -6.76 11.65 0.20
CA ARG A 169 -6.35 12.97 -0.31
C ARG A 169 -5.48 13.76 0.66
N TYR A 170 -5.79 13.71 1.95
CA TYR A 170 -4.97 14.33 2.99
C TYR A 170 -3.56 13.75 2.98
N LEU A 171 -3.44 12.41 2.98
CA LEU A 171 -2.14 11.74 2.94
C LEU A 171 -1.36 12.07 1.66
N SER A 172 -2.03 12.08 0.50
CA SER A 172 -1.43 12.51 -0.77
C SER A 172 -1.02 13.99 -0.78
N SER A 173 -1.67 14.84 0.02
CA SER A 173 -1.38 16.28 0.08
C SER A 173 -0.07 16.58 0.83
N ILE A 174 0.31 15.74 1.79
CA ILE A 174 1.62 15.81 2.49
C ILE A 174 2.75 15.74 1.45
N SER A 175 2.64 14.80 0.52
CA SER A 175 3.57 14.64 -0.59
C SER A 175 3.65 15.87 -1.48
N SER A 176 2.49 16.49 -1.73
CA SER A 176 2.38 17.69 -2.56
C SER A 176 3.01 18.91 -1.89
N GLU A 177 2.95 19.02 -0.57
CA GLU A 177 3.61 20.06 0.21
C GLU A 177 5.14 20.02 0.00
N ILE A 178 5.76 18.84 0.18
CA ILE A 178 7.20 18.63 0.01
C ILE A 178 7.66 19.06 -1.39
N ARG A 179 6.91 18.63 -2.41
CA ARG A 179 7.22 18.95 -3.80
C ARG A 179 7.10 20.44 -4.07
N SER A 180 5.99 21.07 -3.64
CA SER A 180 5.76 22.50 -3.86
C SER A 180 6.83 23.36 -3.20
N GLN A 181 7.22 23.05 -1.97
CA GLN A 181 8.29 23.76 -1.26
C GLN A 181 9.64 23.60 -1.99
N SER A 182 9.96 22.42 -2.50
CA SER A 182 11.19 22.16 -3.25
C SER A 182 11.23 22.79 -4.65
N GLU A 183 10.09 22.92 -5.32
CA GLU A 183 10.01 23.56 -6.64
C GLU A 183 10.26 25.07 -6.54
N ARG A 184 9.78 25.72 -5.47
CA ARG A 184 9.89 27.16 -5.26
C ARG A 184 11.34 27.66 -5.24
N ILE A 185 12.28 26.88 -4.72
CA ILE A 185 13.67 27.34 -4.62
C ILE A 185 14.37 27.47 -5.96
N ASN A 186 13.93 26.70 -6.97
CA ASN A 186 14.51 26.77 -8.31
C ASN A 186 14.30 28.14 -8.97
N TYR A 187 13.31 28.92 -8.52
CA TYR A 187 13.05 30.27 -9.03
C TYR A 187 13.98 31.34 -8.44
N ILE A 188 14.68 31.03 -7.35
CA ILE A 188 15.40 32.02 -6.54
C ILE A 188 16.91 31.70 -6.48
N ILE A 189 17.29 30.42 -6.54
CA ILE A 189 18.68 29.98 -6.39
C ILE A 189 19.11 29.15 -7.60
N SER A 190 20.23 29.51 -8.21
CA SER A 190 20.84 28.77 -9.34
C SER A 190 22.04 27.90 -8.94
N HIS A 191 22.59 28.06 -7.74
CA HIS A 191 23.72 27.27 -7.24
C HIS A 191 23.29 25.88 -6.76
N GLY A 192 23.75 24.83 -7.45
CA GLY A 192 23.33 23.45 -7.21
C GLY A 192 23.56 22.92 -5.80
N GLN A 193 24.68 23.28 -5.15
CA GLN A 193 24.98 22.86 -3.78
C GLN A 193 24.03 23.49 -2.75
N THR A 194 23.77 24.80 -2.87
CA THR A 194 22.81 25.51 -2.01
C THR A 194 21.40 24.95 -2.15
N VAL A 195 20.98 24.62 -3.38
CA VAL A 195 19.70 23.96 -3.65
C VAL A 195 19.64 22.56 -3.04
N GLY A 196 20.75 21.80 -3.09
CA GLY A 196 20.89 20.50 -2.43
C GLY A 196 20.70 20.59 -0.91
N ASN A 197 21.50 21.43 -0.25
CA ASN A 197 21.41 21.62 1.21
C ASN A 197 20.03 22.10 1.65
N TYR A 198 19.39 23.01 0.92
CA TYR A 198 18.02 23.42 1.21
C TYR A 198 17.03 22.25 1.13
N ARG A 199 17.17 21.40 0.10
CA ARG A 199 16.30 20.24 -0.12
C ARG A 199 16.43 19.20 0.99
N GLU A 200 17.65 18.98 1.47
CA GLU A 200 17.93 18.17 2.65
C GLU A 200 17.23 18.75 3.88
N GLN A 201 17.43 20.04 4.17
CA GLN A 201 16.82 20.72 5.31
C GLN A 201 15.29 20.77 5.24
N LEU A 202 14.74 21.00 4.05
CA LEU A 202 13.32 20.90 3.78
C LEU A 202 12.81 19.51 4.14
N PHE A 203 13.48 18.46 3.69
CA PHE A 203 13.03 17.09 3.96
C PHE A 203 13.16 16.71 5.44
N ILE A 204 14.23 17.15 6.12
CA ILE A 204 14.37 17.06 7.58
C ILE A 204 13.20 17.75 8.28
N SER A 205 12.86 18.98 7.88
CA SER A 205 11.76 19.75 8.50
C SER A 205 10.42 19.04 8.37
N VAL A 206 10.17 18.38 7.24
CA VAL A 206 8.97 17.57 7.00
C VAL A 206 8.99 16.33 7.86
N LEU A 207 10.09 15.57 7.86
CA LEU A 207 10.24 14.36 8.68
C LEU A 207 10.01 14.66 10.16
N ARG A 208 10.52 15.77 10.69
CA ARG A 208 10.33 16.21 12.08
C ARG A 208 8.85 16.44 12.47
N LYS A 209 7.95 16.70 11.51
CA LYS A 209 6.51 16.82 11.77
C LYS A 209 5.84 15.47 12.06
N TYR A 210 6.37 14.38 11.50
CA TYR A 210 5.72 13.06 11.50
C TYR A 210 6.48 11.99 12.30
N VAL A 211 7.80 12.11 12.40
CA VAL A 211 8.65 11.21 13.17
C VAL A 211 8.39 11.44 14.67
N PRO A 212 8.12 10.39 15.47
CA PRO A 212 7.92 10.53 16.92
C PRO A 212 9.10 11.22 17.60
N LYS A 213 8.83 12.08 18.60
CA LYS A 213 9.85 12.85 19.34
C LYS A 213 10.93 12.00 20.03
N LYS A 214 10.66 10.69 20.23
CA LYS A 214 11.66 9.70 20.67
C LYS A 214 12.89 9.72 19.76
N PHE A 215 12.69 9.97 18.46
CA PHE A 215 13.75 10.03 17.47
C PHE A 215 14.15 11.46 17.16
N HIS A 216 15.43 11.65 16.86
CA HIS A 216 15.93 12.89 16.28
C HIS A 216 16.23 12.67 14.80
N VAL A 217 15.92 13.67 13.98
CA VAL A 217 16.20 13.69 12.54
C VAL A 217 17.25 14.76 12.30
N ALA A 218 18.42 14.40 11.77
CA ALA A 218 19.59 15.27 11.63
C ALA A 218 20.44 14.84 10.42
N THR A 219 21.42 15.63 10.01
CA THR A 219 22.53 15.18 9.14
C THR A 219 23.70 14.72 10.02
N GLY A 220 24.57 13.86 9.51
CA GLY A 220 25.76 13.50 10.28
C GLY A 220 26.45 12.22 9.87
N PHE A 221 27.08 11.59 10.86
CA PHE A 221 27.91 10.42 10.69
C PHE A 221 27.52 9.31 11.67
N ILE A 222 27.80 8.08 11.27
CA ILE A 222 27.80 6.94 12.19
C ILE A 222 29.24 6.76 12.68
N GLU A 223 29.40 6.54 13.98
CA GLU A 223 30.70 6.28 14.61
C GLU A 223 31.47 5.18 13.85
N GLY A 224 32.72 5.46 13.49
CA GLY A 224 33.55 4.56 12.69
C GLY A 224 33.36 4.66 11.16
N SER A 225 32.40 5.45 10.67
CA SER A 225 32.22 5.71 9.24
C SER A 225 32.62 7.14 8.86
N ASN A 226 33.38 7.27 7.77
CA ASN A 226 33.78 8.58 7.22
C ASN A 226 32.75 9.15 6.22
N LYS A 227 31.65 8.43 5.96
CA LYS A 227 30.61 8.84 5.03
C LYS A 227 29.59 9.70 5.77
N GLN A 228 29.46 10.95 5.37
CA GLN A 228 28.34 11.79 5.80
C GLN A 228 27.04 11.24 5.20
N ILE A 229 26.01 11.22 6.02
CA ILE A 229 24.66 10.80 5.67
C ILE A 229 23.78 12.05 5.64
N ASP A 230 23.09 12.26 4.53
CA ASP A 230 22.25 13.43 4.30
C ASP A 230 21.18 13.53 5.41
N ILE A 231 20.53 12.41 5.75
CA ILE A 231 19.59 12.32 6.88
C ILE A 231 19.79 11.02 7.67
N ILE A 232 20.00 11.17 8.97
CA ILE A 232 20.01 10.12 9.99
C ILE A 232 18.79 10.33 10.89
N ILE A 233 18.05 9.24 11.13
CA ILE A 233 17.05 9.18 12.19
C ILE A 233 17.57 8.21 13.25
N TYR A 234 17.77 8.70 14.47
CA TYR A 234 18.28 7.90 15.57
C TYR A 234 17.44 8.07 16.84
N ASP A 235 17.46 7.05 17.69
CA ASP A 235 16.79 7.05 18.99
C ASP A 235 17.56 7.93 19.98
N GLN A 236 17.16 9.20 20.07
CA GLN A 236 17.76 10.17 20.99
C GLN A 236 17.29 9.99 22.44
N HIS A 237 16.27 9.17 22.67
CA HIS A 237 15.72 8.95 24.01
C HIS A 237 16.54 7.91 24.78
N ASN A 238 16.94 6.83 24.09
CA ASN A 238 17.65 5.72 24.71
C ASN A 238 19.16 5.76 24.51
N TYR A 239 19.67 6.55 23.55
CA TYR A 239 21.10 6.60 23.22
C TYR A 239 21.66 8.02 23.33
N ILE A 240 22.85 8.11 23.91
CA ILE A 240 23.66 9.33 23.88
C ILE A 240 24.40 9.44 22.54
N PRO A 241 24.39 10.61 21.88
CA PRO A 241 25.23 10.83 20.70
C PRO A 241 26.69 10.94 21.11
N VAL A 242 27.60 10.54 20.22
CA VAL A 242 29.05 10.74 20.38
C VAL A 242 29.39 12.23 20.23
N PHE A 243 28.69 12.91 19.32
CA PHE A 243 28.79 14.35 19.09
C PHE A 243 27.45 14.89 18.62
N ARG A 244 27.12 16.12 19.02
CA ARG A 244 25.92 16.83 18.56
C ARG A 244 26.11 18.34 18.64
N GLU A 245 25.95 19.00 17.50
CA GLU A 245 25.91 20.46 17.35
C GLU A 245 24.75 20.80 16.41
N ASP A 246 23.68 21.41 16.94
CA ASP A 246 22.43 21.66 16.20
C ASP A 246 21.93 20.43 15.41
N ASP A 247 22.02 20.51 14.06
CA ASP A 247 21.56 19.50 13.11
C ASP A 247 22.67 18.54 12.65
N LEU A 248 23.90 18.67 13.16
CA LEU A 248 25.03 17.78 12.87
C LEU A 248 25.28 16.83 14.04
N VAL A 249 25.23 15.51 13.78
CA VAL A 249 25.43 14.48 14.81
C VAL A 249 26.48 13.43 14.43
N VAL A 250 27.10 12.83 15.44
CA VAL A 250 27.81 11.56 15.32
C VAL A 250 27.16 10.58 16.29
N VAL A 251 26.67 9.45 15.79
CA VAL A 251 25.86 8.50 16.56
C VAL A 251 26.37 7.06 16.44
N LYS A 252 26.06 6.24 17.45
CA LYS A 252 26.35 4.81 17.41
C LYS A 252 25.42 4.08 16.45
N LYS A 253 25.92 3.07 15.72
CA LYS A 253 25.15 2.31 14.71
C LYS A 253 23.88 1.69 15.32
N GLU A 254 23.93 1.27 16.58
CA GLU A 254 22.82 0.68 17.34
C GLU A 254 21.68 1.64 17.61
N SER A 255 21.94 2.95 17.61
CA SER A 255 20.92 3.99 17.80
C SER A 255 20.19 4.35 16.52
N VAL A 256 20.73 3.97 15.36
CA VAL A 256 20.21 4.37 14.05
C VAL A 256 18.95 3.57 13.73
N ALA A 257 17.87 4.30 13.44
CA ALA A 257 16.60 3.73 12.98
C ALA A 257 16.41 3.89 11.46
N ALA A 258 17.02 4.92 10.86
CA ALA A 258 16.98 5.15 9.43
C ALA A 258 18.17 5.96 8.91
N VAL A 259 18.57 5.69 7.67
CA VAL A 259 19.47 6.50 6.86
C VAL A 259 18.81 6.81 5.52
N ILE A 260 18.93 8.05 5.06
CA ILE A 260 18.31 8.51 3.82
C ILE A 260 19.29 9.35 3.02
N GLU A 261 19.50 8.97 1.77
CA GLU A 261 20.22 9.76 0.77
C GLU A 261 19.23 10.66 0.03
N VAL A 262 19.53 11.95 -0.06
CA VAL A 262 18.69 12.98 -0.67
C VAL A 262 19.36 13.49 -1.93
N LYS A 263 18.66 13.39 -3.08
CA LYS A 263 19.19 13.89 -4.36
C LYS A 263 18.29 14.91 -5.00
N THR A 264 18.89 15.93 -5.59
CA THR A 264 18.17 16.90 -6.43
C THR A 264 17.52 16.22 -7.63
N THR A 265 18.28 15.40 -8.36
CA THR A 265 17.82 14.70 -9.54
C THR A 265 18.27 13.25 -9.50
N LEU A 266 17.32 12.32 -9.62
CA LEU A 266 17.62 10.90 -9.74
C LEU A 266 18.07 10.58 -11.17
N THR A 267 19.27 10.03 -11.28
CA THR A 267 19.91 9.52 -12.50
C THR A 267 20.55 8.17 -12.19
N SER A 268 20.97 7.40 -13.20
CA SER A 268 21.67 6.14 -12.94
C SER A 268 22.95 6.33 -12.11
N ALA A 269 23.67 7.44 -12.32
CA ALA A 269 24.87 7.77 -11.57
C ALA A 269 24.56 8.08 -10.10
N THR A 270 23.54 8.89 -9.82
CA THR A 270 23.17 9.22 -8.44
C THR A 270 22.56 8.04 -7.69
N ILE A 271 21.84 7.15 -8.38
CA ILE A 271 21.37 5.87 -7.79
C ILE A 271 22.57 5.04 -7.37
N ALA A 272 23.53 4.82 -8.27
CA ALA A 272 24.71 4.02 -7.98
C ALA A 272 25.56 4.63 -6.85
N ASP A 273 25.72 5.96 -6.83
CA ASP A 273 26.43 6.67 -5.76
C ASP A 273 25.75 6.51 -4.39
N SER A 274 24.42 6.72 -4.32
CA SER A 274 23.66 6.52 -3.09
C SER A 274 23.70 5.08 -2.59
N LEU A 275 23.57 4.10 -3.48
CA LEU A 275 23.64 2.69 -3.10
C LEU A 275 25.02 2.31 -2.54
N LYS A 276 26.11 2.80 -3.16
CA LYS A 276 27.47 2.63 -2.60
C LYS A 276 27.62 3.30 -1.23
N GLY A 277 27.01 4.48 -1.06
CA GLY A 277 26.99 5.17 0.23
C GLY A 277 26.31 4.34 1.31
N ILE A 278 25.14 3.78 0.99
CA ILE A 278 24.37 2.90 1.88
C ILE A 278 25.15 1.62 2.20
N GLU A 279 25.76 0.94 1.22
CA GLU A 279 26.56 -0.27 1.47
C GLU A 279 27.69 0.00 2.48
N LYS A 280 28.43 1.10 2.31
CA LYS A 280 29.51 1.51 3.23
C LYS A 280 29.02 1.74 4.66
N ILE A 281 27.79 2.19 4.84
CA ILE A 281 27.17 2.38 6.15
C ILE A 281 26.78 1.03 6.78
N CYS A 282 26.48 0.04 5.94
CA CYS A 282 26.05 -1.28 6.37
C CYS A 282 27.20 -2.22 6.70
N GLU A 283 28.42 -1.94 6.24
CA GLU A 283 29.65 -2.69 6.55
C GLU A 283 29.79 -3.01 8.06
N GLY A 284 30.31 -4.21 8.35
CA GLY A 284 30.47 -4.76 9.69
C GLY A 284 29.32 -5.67 10.16
N PRO A 285 29.41 -6.23 11.39
CA PRO A 285 28.40 -7.12 11.92
C PRO A 285 27.02 -6.44 11.94
N MET A 286 26.00 -7.18 11.51
CA MET A 286 24.62 -6.70 11.49
C MET A 286 23.97 -6.85 12.86
N ASN A 287 23.19 -5.86 13.25
CA ASN A 287 22.23 -6.02 14.33
C ASN A 287 21.06 -6.89 13.87
N SER A 288 20.49 -7.68 14.78
CA SER A 288 19.25 -8.45 14.52
C SER A 288 18.09 -7.60 14.05
N ILE A 289 18.12 -6.31 14.37
CA ILE A 289 17.13 -5.32 13.97
C ILE A 289 17.74 -4.46 12.87
N PRO A 290 17.18 -4.50 11.65
CA PRO A 290 17.64 -3.62 10.59
C PRO A 290 17.16 -2.18 10.81
N PHE A 291 17.87 -1.24 10.23
CA PHE A 291 17.43 0.15 10.09
C PHE A 291 17.05 0.45 8.64
N PHE A 292 16.16 1.41 8.45
CA PHE A 292 15.65 1.77 7.13
C PHE A 292 16.71 2.42 6.24
N LYS A 293 16.73 2.07 4.95
CA LYS A 293 17.66 2.61 3.94
C LYS A 293 16.88 3.21 2.77
N GLY A 294 16.82 4.54 2.69
CA GLY A 294 16.03 5.25 1.68
C GLY A 294 16.86 6.06 0.68
N ILE A 295 16.37 6.16 -0.55
CA ILE A 295 16.79 7.21 -1.50
C ILE A 295 15.58 8.07 -1.82
N PHE A 296 15.66 9.36 -1.53
CA PHE A 296 14.62 10.32 -1.89
C PHE A 296 15.19 11.34 -2.87
N ALA A 297 14.49 11.59 -3.98
CA ALA A 297 14.90 12.62 -4.91
C ALA A 297 13.74 13.47 -5.40
N PHE A 298 14.02 14.72 -5.74
CA PHE A 298 12.96 15.70 -6.06
C PHE A 298 12.56 15.71 -7.52
N ASN A 299 13.44 15.28 -8.41
CA ASN A 299 13.15 15.24 -9.85
C ASN A 299 13.88 14.08 -10.53
N THR A 300 13.44 13.75 -11.73
CA THR A 300 14.12 12.79 -12.61
C THR A 300 13.63 12.94 -14.05
N LYS A 301 14.48 12.52 -14.99
CA LYS A 301 14.14 12.24 -16.39
C LYS A 301 13.97 10.74 -16.66
N MET A 302 14.25 9.90 -15.66
CA MET A 302 14.10 8.45 -15.74
C MET A 302 12.62 8.06 -15.57
N ASN A 303 12.29 6.82 -15.91
CA ASN A 303 11.01 6.20 -15.57
C ASN A 303 11.25 5.05 -14.57
N ASN A 304 10.18 4.48 -14.03
CA ASN A 304 10.25 3.36 -13.09
C ASN A 304 11.17 2.24 -13.59
N LYS A 305 10.98 1.79 -14.84
CA LYS A 305 11.75 0.69 -15.43
C LYS A 305 13.25 0.98 -15.51
N SER A 306 13.65 2.18 -15.94
CA SER A 306 15.08 2.51 -16.06
C SER A 306 15.77 2.72 -14.72
N ALA A 307 15.07 3.27 -13.72
CA ALA A 307 15.59 3.33 -12.36
C ALA A 307 15.70 1.94 -11.73
N ALA A 308 14.66 1.11 -11.88
CA ALA A 308 14.65 -0.26 -11.37
C ALA A 308 15.75 -1.12 -12.03
N ASN A 309 15.99 -0.97 -13.34
CA ASN A 309 17.12 -1.61 -14.02
C ASN A 309 18.47 -1.18 -13.42
N THR A 310 18.64 0.10 -13.10
CA THR A 310 19.90 0.57 -12.50
C THR A 310 20.13 -0.08 -11.13
N ILE A 311 19.10 -0.13 -10.28
CA ILE A 311 19.16 -0.77 -8.96
C ILE A 311 19.43 -2.28 -9.11
N ALA A 312 18.75 -2.94 -10.04
CA ALA A 312 18.92 -4.36 -10.28
C ALA A 312 20.32 -4.70 -10.78
N SER A 313 20.87 -3.90 -11.69
CA SER A 313 22.26 -4.06 -12.17
C SER A 313 23.29 -3.84 -11.06
N PHE A 314 23.01 -2.93 -10.12
CA PHE A 314 23.86 -2.70 -8.97
C PHE A 314 23.92 -3.94 -8.07
N TYR A 315 22.77 -4.46 -7.63
CA TYR A 315 22.74 -5.64 -6.75
C TYR A 315 23.18 -6.93 -7.42
N LYS A 316 22.97 -7.09 -8.73
CA LYS A 316 23.54 -8.20 -9.50
C LYS A 316 25.07 -8.19 -9.50
N LYS A 317 25.68 -7.01 -9.44
CA LYS A 317 27.14 -6.85 -9.46
C LYS A 317 27.76 -6.97 -8.06
N ASN A 318 27.15 -6.35 -7.06
CA ASN A 318 27.72 -6.26 -5.72
C ASN A 318 27.21 -7.34 -4.77
N GLY A 319 26.06 -7.97 -5.07
CA GLY A 319 25.43 -8.97 -4.19
C GLY A 319 24.57 -8.33 -3.09
N ILE A 320 23.84 -9.18 -2.37
CA ILE A 320 23.13 -8.84 -1.13
C ILE A 320 23.58 -9.87 -0.10
N HIS A 321 24.34 -9.44 0.90
CA HIS A 321 25.06 -10.36 1.77
C HIS A 321 24.33 -10.72 3.06
N ALA A 322 23.27 -9.99 3.42
CA ALA A 322 22.49 -10.27 4.61
C ALA A 322 21.02 -9.87 4.46
N ILE A 323 20.20 -10.39 5.37
CA ILE A 323 18.77 -10.07 5.43
C ILE A 323 18.59 -8.59 5.78
N TYR A 324 17.81 -7.86 4.97
CA TYR A 324 17.67 -6.40 4.97
C TYR A 324 18.96 -5.62 4.69
N ASP A 325 19.96 -6.24 4.08
CA ASP A 325 21.17 -5.55 3.60
C ASP A 325 21.03 -4.98 2.18
N HIS A 326 19.86 -4.41 1.91
CA HIS A 326 19.52 -3.82 0.63
C HIS A 326 18.79 -2.50 0.86
N LEU A 327 18.64 -1.71 -0.20
CA LEU A 327 17.81 -0.53 -0.21
C LEU A 327 16.37 -0.90 0.16
N ASP A 328 15.72 -0.13 1.04
CA ASP A 328 14.30 -0.33 1.33
C ASP A 328 13.42 0.27 0.27
N VAL A 329 13.68 1.52 -0.12
CA VAL A 329 12.85 2.26 -1.06
C VAL A 329 13.61 3.39 -1.74
N VAL A 330 13.35 3.56 -3.04
CA VAL A 330 13.65 4.78 -3.79
C VAL A 330 12.34 5.49 -4.12
N CYS A 331 12.32 6.80 -3.96
CA CYS A 331 11.16 7.62 -4.32
C CYS A 331 11.57 8.90 -5.07
N VAL A 332 10.87 9.16 -6.17
CA VAL A 332 10.75 10.48 -6.79
C VAL A 332 9.26 10.81 -6.86
N PRO A 333 8.81 11.89 -6.19
CA PRO A 333 7.42 12.30 -6.15
C PRO A 333 6.70 12.25 -7.50
N ASN A 334 5.55 11.57 -7.57
CA ASN A 334 4.72 11.37 -8.78
C ASN A 334 5.43 10.74 -10.00
N LYS A 335 6.62 10.17 -9.85
CA LYS A 335 7.42 9.67 -10.99
C LYS A 335 7.97 8.27 -10.79
N ILE A 336 8.65 8.05 -9.66
CA ILE A 336 9.34 6.78 -9.40
C ILE A 336 9.04 6.34 -7.99
N CYS A 337 8.63 5.08 -7.84
CA CYS A 337 8.66 4.44 -6.55
C CYS A 337 8.98 2.95 -6.72
N GLY A 338 10.15 2.57 -6.21
CA GLY A 338 10.64 1.20 -6.24
C GLY A 338 11.11 0.78 -4.86
N PHE A 339 10.89 -0.47 -4.50
CA PHE A 339 11.26 -0.97 -3.18
C PHE A 339 11.69 -2.43 -3.26
N ILE A 340 12.54 -2.85 -2.34
CA ILE A 340 12.99 -4.24 -2.27
C ILE A 340 12.28 -4.91 -1.10
N ASP A 341 11.78 -6.11 -1.37
CA ASP A 341 11.19 -6.99 -0.38
C ASP A 341 11.42 -8.45 -0.79
N TYR A 342 10.94 -9.38 0.01
CA TYR A 342 11.17 -10.80 -0.14
C TYR A 342 9.97 -11.52 -0.77
N ASN A 343 10.24 -12.32 -1.81
CA ASN A 343 9.26 -13.20 -2.44
C ASN A 343 9.14 -14.54 -1.68
N ASN A 344 8.21 -15.43 -2.11
CA ASN A 344 8.22 -16.85 -1.73
C ASN A 344 8.20 -17.16 -0.22
N LEU A 345 7.65 -16.26 0.60
CA LEU A 345 7.61 -16.47 2.05
C LEU A 345 6.56 -17.50 2.48
N GLU A 346 5.53 -17.72 1.67
CA GLU A 346 4.41 -18.62 1.98
C GLU A 346 4.42 -19.93 1.19
N ASN A 347 5.43 -20.16 0.35
CA ASN A 347 5.63 -21.43 -0.38
C ASN A 347 6.99 -22.04 0.00
N ASP A 348 7.38 -23.16 -0.64
CA ASP A 348 8.60 -23.90 -0.30
C ASP A 348 9.86 -23.42 -1.03
N GLU A 349 9.76 -22.49 -1.98
CA GLU A 349 10.88 -21.95 -2.76
C GLU A 349 11.75 -20.99 -1.92
N TYR A 350 13.01 -20.73 -2.30
CA TYR A 350 13.84 -19.75 -1.56
C TYR A 350 13.23 -18.36 -1.59
N SER A 351 13.36 -17.65 -0.47
CA SER A 351 12.91 -16.27 -0.33
C SER A 351 14.03 -15.30 -0.72
N CYS A 352 13.89 -14.70 -1.89
CA CYS A 352 14.93 -13.90 -2.53
C CYS A 352 14.57 -12.40 -2.49
N PRO A 353 15.55 -11.50 -2.27
CA PRO A 353 15.38 -10.07 -2.46
C PRO A 353 14.88 -9.77 -3.86
N SER A 354 13.74 -9.10 -3.92
CA SER A 354 12.97 -8.86 -5.13
C SER A 354 12.62 -7.38 -5.21
N LEU A 355 12.94 -6.76 -6.33
CA LEU A 355 12.64 -5.36 -6.60
C LEU A 355 11.24 -5.25 -7.19
N TYR A 356 10.41 -4.47 -6.52
CA TYR A 356 9.05 -4.16 -6.93
C TYR A 356 8.95 -2.69 -7.34
N ILE A 357 8.03 -2.42 -8.27
CA ILE A 357 7.61 -1.07 -8.65
C ILE A 357 6.19 -0.87 -8.16
N ILE A 358 5.93 0.31 -7.61
CA ILE A 358 4.61 0.76 -7.20
C ILE A 358 4.21 2.00 -8.02
N GLU A 359 3.04 1.94 -8.65
CA GLU A 359 2.54 3.04 -9.49
C GLU A 359 1.14 3.47 -9.05
N ASP A 360 0.86 4.76 -9.18
CA ASP A 360 -0.50 5.27 -9.00
C ASP A 360 -1.41 4.68 -10.07
N ALA A 361 -2.46 3.98 -9.66
CA ALA A 361 -3.45 3.38 -10.53
C ALA A 361 -4.80 4.11 -10.50
N LYS A 362 -4.99 5.10 -9.62
CA LYS A 362 -6.30 5.69 -9.29
C LYS A 362 -6.31 7.22 -9.17
N GLY A 363 -5.26 7.90 -9.66
CA GLY A 363 -5.14 9.35 -9.68
C GLY A 363 -4.83 9.97 -8.31
N ILE A 364 -4.30 9.16 -7.39
CA ILE A 364 -3.85 9.60 -6.07
C ILE A 364 -2.39 9.21 -5.93
N SER A 365 -1.53 10.20 -5.75
CA SER A 365 -0.09 9.95 -5.61
C SER A 365 0.23 9.15 -4.35
N ILE A 366 0.98 8.06 -4.53
CA ILE A 366 1.25 7.06 -3.49
C ILE A 366 2.72 6.89 -3.14
N GLY A 367 3.66 7.26 -4.03
CA GLY A 367 5.07 6.86 -3.89
C GLY A 367 5.72 7.41 -2.62
N GLU A 368 5.44 8.68 -2.33
CA GLU A 368 5.93 9.41 -1.18
C GLU A 368 5.29 8.90 0.12
N SER A 369 3.99 8.63 0.07
CA SER A 369 3.27 8.03 1.21
C SER A 369 3.78 6.62 1.50
N PHE A 370 4.10 5.85 0.47
CA PHE A 370 4.70 4.53 0.60
C PHE A 370 6.13 4.61 1.15
N PHE A 371 6.90 5.61 0.75
CA PHE A 371 8.21 5.90 1.36
C PHE A 371 8.08 6.13 2.87
N PHE A 372 7.16 7.00 3.30
CA PHE A 372 6.92 7.23 4.73
C PHE A 372 6.37 6.00 5.44
N GLN A 373 5.47 5.24 4.80
CA GLN A 373 4.95 3.99 5.38
C GLN A 373 6.09 3.01 5.69
N ARG A 374 7.00 2.81 4.72
CA ARG A 374 8.15 1.93 4.93
C ARG A 374 9.05 2.49 6.01
N LEU A 375 9.41 3.77 5.96
CA LEU A 375 10.23 4.41 6.99
C LEU A 375 9.67 4.19 8.40
N PHE A 376 8.37 4.43 8.60
CA PHE A 376 7.74 4.34 9.91
C PHE A 376 7.64 2.90 10.43
N ALA A 377 7.67 1.90 9.55
CA ALA A 377 7.71 0.50 9.94
C ALA A 377 9.03 0.11 10.65
N PHE A 378 10.11 0.85 10.41
CA PHE A 378 11.40 0.66 11.10
C PHE A 378 11.51 1.45 12.40
N LEU A 379 10.68 2.47 12.60
CA LEU A 379 10.73 3.27 13.82
C LEU A 379 10.23 2.45 15.01
N GLU A 380 11.12 2.30 15.99
CA GLU A 380 10.87 1.55 17.20
C GLU A 380 10.04 2.36 18.21
N VAL A 381 8.74 2.19 18.16
CA VAL A 381 7.77 2.68 19.15
C VAL A 381 7.10 1.49 19.85
N GLU A 382 6.26 1.75 20.85
CA GLU A 382 5.45 0.71 21.48
C GLU A 382 4.65 -0.08 20.43
N ASN A 383 4.53 -1.40 20.62
CA ASN A 383 3.88 -2.30 19.65
C ASN A 383 2.45 -1.88 19.29
N SER A 384 1.68 -1.35 20.25
CA SER A 384 0.33 -0.81 20.04
C SER A 384 0.35 0.38 19.07
N ALA A 385 1.25 1.33 19.28
CA ALA A 385 1.46 2.47 18.40
C ALA A 385 1.98 2.04 17.03
N LYS A 386 2.89 1.06 16.98
CA LYS A 386 3.48 0.54 15.74
C LYS A 386 2.43 -0.07 14.83
N LYS A 387 1.49 -0.86 15.39
CA LYS A 387 0.33 -1.39 14.65
C LYS A 387 -0.49 -0.27 14.00
N ILE A 388 -0.88 0.74 14.79
CA ILE A 388 -1.71 1.86 14.29
C ILE A 388 -0.96 2.66 13.21
N ASN A 389 0.32 2.96 13.43
CA ASN A 389 1.15 3.71 12.50
C ASN A 389 1.37 2.95 11.19
N GLY A 390 1.57 1.62 11.25
CA GLY A 390 1.73 0.77 10.07
C GLY A 390 0.50 0.76 9.16
N PHE A 391 -0.70 0.86 9.74
CA PHE A 391 -1.97 0.97 9.02
C PHE A 391 -2.30 2.40 8.55
N TYR A 392 -1.53 3.41 8.97
CA TYR A 392 -1.89 4.80 8.68
C TYR A 392 -1.98 5.09 7.17
N PHE A 393 -0.99 4.60 6.42
CA PHE A 393 -0.90 4.71 4.96
C PHE A 393 -1.44 3.50 4.20
N SER A 394 -1.90 2.43 4.87
CA SER A 394 -2.38 1.21 4.19
C SER A 394 -3.55 1.48 3.25
N VAL A 395 -4.36 2.50 3.56
CA VAL A 395 -5.48 2.96 2.74
C VAL A 395 -5.08 3.38 1.31
N LEU A 396 -3.82 3.78 1.11
CA LEU A 396 -3.30 4.14 -0.22
C LEU A 396 -2.79 2.93 -1.00
N ARG A 397 -2.64 1.75 -0.38
CA ARG A 397 -2.24 0.54 -1.13
C ARG A 397 -3.32 0.13 -2.12
N GLU A 398 -4.59 0.38 -1.83
CA GLU A 398 -5.69 0.12 -2.76
C GLU A 398 -5.69 1.05 -3.98
N THR A 399 -4.96 2.16 -3.92
CA THR A 399 -4.79 3.09 -5.06
C THR A 399 -3.54 2.81 -5.87
N ALA A 400 -2.80 1.77 -5.49
CA ALA A 400 -1.56 1.37 -6.13
C ALA A 400 -1.72 0.16 -7.04
N SER A 401 -0.97 0.15 -8.14
CA SER A 401 -0.55 -1.10 -8.78
C SER A 401 0.81 -1.51 -8.21
N LEU A 402 0.98 -2.81 -8.00
CA LEU A 402 2.22 -3.41 -7.56
C LEU A 402 2.67 -4.40 -8.62
N SER A 403 3.91 -4.26 -9.10
CA SER A 403 4.50 -5.21 -10.05
C SER A 403 5.90 -5.62 -9.60
N LEU A 404 6.19 -6.92 -9.68
CA LEU A 404 7.54 -7.44 -9.56
C LEU A 404 8.35 -7.01 -10.80
N HIS A 405 9.45 -6.30 -10.60
CA HIS A 405 10.37 -5.92 -11.68
C HIS A 405 11.42 -7.00 -11.91
N GLN A 406 12.11 -7.43 -10.85
CA GLN A 406 13.17 -8.44 -10.95
C GLN A 406 13.54 -9.04 -9.59
N ILE A 407 13.84 -10.34 -9.56
CA ILE A 407 14.61 -10.96 -8.48
C ILE A 407 16.06 -10.46 -8.60
N LEU A 408 16.66 -10.04 -7.49
CA LEU A 408 17.97 -9.36 -7.47
C LEU A 408 19.16 -10.32 -7.33
N THR A 409 18.88 -11.54 -6.91
CA THR A 409 19.86 -12.59 -6.57
C THR A 409 19.58 -13.84 -7.41
N HIS A 410 20.37 -14.89 -7.19
CA HIS A 410 20.03 -16.23 -7.69
C HIS A 410 18.78 -16.80 -6.97
N ASN A 411 18.14 -17.79 -7.59
CA ASN A 411 16.89 -18.40 -7.09
C ASN A 411 17.08 -19.29 -5.85
N ASP A 412 18.33 -19.56 -5.48
CA ASP A 412 18.78 -20.32 -4.32
C ASP A 412 19.52 -19.42 -3.31
N TRP A 413 19.24 -18.11 -3.35
CA TRP A 413 19.93 -17.14 -2.50
C TRP A 413 19.80 -17.48 -1.01
N THR A 414 20.95 -17.43 -0.34
CA THR A 414 21.10 -17.46 1.10
C THR A 414 22.01 -16.31 1.52
N PRO A 415 21.75 -15.65 2.66
CA PRO A 415 22.61 -14.58 3.16
C PRO A 415 23.97 -15.16 3.59
N PHE A 416 25.05 -14.44 3.29
CA PHE A 416 26.41 -14.79 3.70
C PHE A 416 26.70 -14.45 5.16
N HIS A 417 26.09 -13.39 5.69
CA HIS A 417 26.15 -13.03 7.10
C HIS A 417 24.83 -13.42 7.78
N SER A 418 24.73 -14.70 8.14
CA SER A 418 23.68 -15.26 8.97
C SER A 418 24.10 -15.27 10.44
N PHE A 419 23.13 -15.17 11.35
CA PHE A 419 23.42 -15.35 12.78
C PHE A 419 23.69 -16.83 13.07
N ILE A 420 24.54 -17.14 14.06
CA ILE A 420 24.83 -18.52 14.46
C ILE A 420 23.53 -19.28 14.81
N SER A 421 22.55 -18.57 15.39
CA SER A 421 21.21 -19.09 15.66
C SER A 421 20.43 -19.57 14.43
N GLU A 422 20.77 -19.10 13.22
CA GLU A 422 20.18 -19.53 11.93
C GLU A 422 20.91 -20.73 11.32
N ILE A 423 22.05 -21.14 11.89
CA ILE A 423 22.86 -22.26 11.43
C ILE A 423 22.82 -23.38 12.48
N ARG A 424 21.70 -23.57 13.20
CA ARG A 424 21.59 -24.63 14.23
C ARG A 424 21.53 -26.03 13.59
N GLY A 425 22.68 -26.49 13.11
CA GLY A 425 23.10 -27.86 12.91
C GLY A 425 24.46 -28.02 13.58
N THR A 426 24.56 -28.99 14.47
CA THR A 426 25.74 -29.27 15.31
C THR A 426 27.06 -29.34 14.53
N ALA A 427 28.13 -28.96 15.21
CA ALA A 427 29.48 -28.62 14.73
C ALA A 427 30.27 -29.62 13.84
N ASP A 428 29.66 -30.64 13.24
CA ASP A 428 30.36 -31.63 12.39
C ASP A 428 29.55 -32.09 11.15
N PHE A 429 28.59 -31.30 10.66
CA PHE A 429 27.77 -31.67 9.50
C PHE A 429 27.67 -30.53 8.48
N GLU A 430 27.79 -30.85 7.19
CA GLU A 430 27.38 -29.93 6.13
C GLU A 430 25.91 -29.53 6.39
N PRO A 431 25.60 -28.23 6.53
CA PRO A 431 24.27 -27.82 6.93
C PRO A 431 23.26 -28.13 5.83
N ASP A 432 22.15 -28.76 6.22
CA ASP A 432 21.04 -29.03 5.31
C ASP A 432 20.49 -27.71 4.75
N MET A 433 20.59 -27.55 3.43
CA MET A 433 20.14 -26.35 2.72
C MET A 433 18.65 -26.07 2.93
N GLU A 434 17.84 -27.09 3.21
CA GLU A 434 16.44 -26.92 3.53
C GLU A 434 16.23 -26.26 4.91
N ILE A 435 17.07 -26.59 5.89
CA ILE A 435 17.07 -25.95 7.21
C ILE A 435 17.47 -24.48 7.07
N ILE A 436 18.56 -24.18 6.37
CA ILE A 436 19.01 -22.81 6.12
C ILE A 436 17.91 -21.99 5.45
N LYS A 437 17.30 -22.54 4.38
CA LYS A 437 16.19 -21.90 3.66
C LYS A 437 15.02 -21.55 4.60
N ASN A 438 14.64 -22.47 5.48
CA ASN A 438 13.53 -22.29 6.41
C ASN A 438 13.86 -21.26 7.51
N ASP A 439 15.09 -21.25 8.03
CA ASP A 439 15.53 -20.29 9.04
C ASP A 439 15.64 -18.86 8.48
N VAL A 440 16.15 -18.71 7.25
CA VAL A 440 16.16 -17.42 6.53
C VAL A 440 14.74 -16.86 6.38
N LYS A 441 13.79 -17.68 5.89
CA LYS A 441 12.38 -17.28 5.80
C LYS A 441 11.81 -16.88 7.15
N LYS A 442 12.12 -17.65 8.20
CA LYS A 442 11.62 -17.39 9.54
C LYS A 442 12.14 -16.06 10.08
N ARG A 443 13.42 -15.73 9.88
CA ARG A 443 13.95 -14.40 10.25
C ARG A 443 13.30 -13.28 9.47
N ILE A 444 13.10 -13.43 8.15
CA ILE A 444 12.39 -12.41 7.36
C ILE A 444 10.97 -12.19 7.92
N LYS A 445 10.24 -13.27 8.23
CA LYS A 445 8.90 -13.19 8.85
C LYS A 445 8.94 -12.52 10.22
N ASP A 446 9.91 -12.85 11.06
CA ASP A 446 10.03 -12.26 12.39
C ASP A 446 10.35 -10.77 12.35
N VAL A 447 11.24 -10.34 11.45
CA VAL A 447 11.51 -8.93 11.20
C VAL A 447 10.25 -8.23 10.69
N ARG A 448 9.47 -8.84 9.78
CA ARG A 448 8.18 -8.29 9.34
C ARG A 448 7.18 -8.18 10.49
N ASN A 449 7.09 -9.19 11.35
CA ASN A 449 6.23 -9.17 12.52
C ASN A 449 6.66 -8.03 13.47
N TRP A 450 7.96 -7.81 13.66
CA TRP A 450 8.46 -6.65 14.40
C TRP A 450 8.10 -5.32 13.71
N MET A 451 8.22 -5.21 12.39
CA MET A 451 7.81 -4.03 11.62
C MET A 451 6.31 -3.74 11.75
N MET A 452 5.48 -4.77 11.88
CA MET A 452 4.02 -4.67 12.06
C MET A 452 3.60 -4.48 13.53
N GLY A 453 4.54 -4.52 14.48
CA GLY A 453 4.24 -4.45 15.93
C GLY A 453 3.65 -5.73 16.50
N GLU A 454 3.76 -6.86 15.78
CA GLU A 454 3.32 -8.20 16.20
C GLU A 454 4.40 -8.94 17.01
N MET A 455 5.67 -8.54 16.87
CA MET A 455 6.79 -9.06 17.65
C MET A 455 7.50 -7.91 18.39
N LYS A 456 7.92 -8.16 19.63
CA LYS A 456 8.75 -7.23 20.41
C LYS A 456 10.21 -7.26 19.93
N ARG A 457 10.90 -6.14 20.07
CA ARG A 457 12.31 -6.00 19.73
C ARG A 457 13.19 -6.98 20.50
N GLU A 458 12.96 -7.11 21.80
CA GLU A 458 13.78 -7.91 22.71
C GLU A 458 13.76 -9.38 22.30
N LEU A 459 12.62 -9.88 21.82
CA LEU A 459 12.49 -11.25 21.31
C LEU A 459 13.31 -11.48 20.04
N LEU A 460 13.38 -10.47 19.16
CA LEU A 460 14.20 -10.54 17.95
C LEU A 460 15.70 -10.56 18.32
N ILE A 461 16.10 -9.74 19.28
CA ILE A 461 17.47 -9.73 19.82
C ILE A 461 17.80 -11.07 20.48
N GLU A 462 16.99 -11.54 21.42
CA GLU A 462 17.21 -12.80 22.13
C GLU A 462 17.32 -13.98 21.16
N LYS A 463 16.50 -13.98 20.10
CA LYS A 463 16.49 -15.06 19.14
C LYS A 463 17.72 -15.09 18.24
N TYR A 464 18.25 -13.92 17.87
CA TYR A 464 19.21 -13.79 16.79
C TYR A 464 20.58 -13.20 17.18
N ASN A 465 20.71 -12.53 18.33
CA ASN A 465 21.97 -11.93 18.81
C ASN A 465 22.68 -12.75 19.90
N ASN A 466 22.19 -13.92 20.31
CA ASN A 466 22.85 -14.69 21.37
C ASN A 466 24.19 -15.30 20.88
N ASP A 467 25.23 -15.05 21.69
CA ASP A 467 26.65 -15.41 21.52
C ASP A 467 26.91 -16.89 21.19
#